data_AF-A0A368JF19-F1
#
_entry.id   AF-A0A368JF19-F1
#
_cell.length_a   1.000
_cell.length_b   1.000
_cell.length_c   1.000
_cell.angle_alpha   90.00
_cell.angle_beta   90.00
_cell.angle_gamma   90.00
#
_symmetry.space_group_name_H-M   'P 1'
#
loop_
_entity.id
_entity.type
_entity.pdbx_description
1 polymer ?
#
loop_
_entity_poly.entity_id
_entity_poly.type
_entity_poly.pdbx_seq_one_letter_code
_entity_poly.pdbx_strand_id
1 'polypeptide(L)' 'MALQYLSDASGKPTAVVIPIKEWEMLKKRHQDLQQLEKSNSSWKKKPSDFAGTLPADIAEAMQNHVAQSRNEWDRL' A
#
# COMPACT_ATOMS: atom_id res chain seq x y z
N MET A 1 -8.36 31.13 -6.64
CA MET A 1 -7.56 30.17 -5.85
C MET A 1 -7.20 30.76 -4.50
N ALA A 2 -7.95 30.35 -3.48
CA ALA A 2 -7.53 30.49 -2.09
C ALA A 2 -7.07 29.09 -1.64
N LEU A 3 -5.77 28.90 -1.51
CA LEU A 3 -5.19 27.65 -1.03
C LEU A 3 -5.06 27.73 0.48
N GLN A 4 -5.53 26.71 1.19
CA GLN A 4 -5.30 26.58 2.62
C GLN A 4 -4.35 25.43 2.88
N TYR A 5 -3.31 25.70 3.64
CA TYR A 5 -2.34 24.69 4.07
C TYR A 5 -2.73 24.18 5.44
N LEU A 6 -2.78 22.87 5.59
CA LEU A 6 -2.91 22.20 6.88
C LEU A 6 -1.51 21.77 7.31
N SER A 7 -1.10 22.21 8.49
CA SER A 7 0.17 21.82 9.10
C SER A 7 -0.03 20.78 10.20
N ASP A 8 0.97 19.94 10.40
CA ASP A 8 1.03 19.05 11.55
C ASP A 8 1.30 19.81 12.86
N ALA A 9 1.33 19.10 13.98
CA ALA A 9 1.63 19.68 15.30
C ALA A 9 3.04 20.30 15.39
N SER A 10 3.94 19.99 14.45
CA SER A 10 5.29 20.57 14.35
C SER A 10 5.34 21.78 13.40
N GLY A 11 4.20 22.21 12.85
CA GLY A 11 4.11 23.32 11.90
C GLY A 11 4.48 22.96 10.46
N LYS A 12 4.77 21.69 10.15
CA LYS A 12 5.10 21.26 8.79
C LYS A 12 3.83 21.08 7.95
N PRO A 13 3.72 21.69 6.76
CA PRO A 13 2.55 21.53 5.89
C PRO A 13 2.43 20.08 5.43
N THR A 14 1.32 19.43 5.76
CA THR A 14 1.02 18.03 5.45
C THR A 14 -0.06 17.87 4.39
N ALA A 15 -0.96 18.85 4.26
CA ALA A 15 -2.01 18.82 3.25
C ALA A 15 -2.33 20.22 2.72
N VAL A 16 -2.88 20.27 1.50
CA VAL A 16 -3.38 21.49 0.86
C VAL A 16 -4.86 21.27 0.55
N VAL A 17 -5.70 22.22 0.96
CA VAL A 17 -7.12 22.22 0.65
C VAL A 17 -7.34 23.08 -0.59
N ILE A 18 -7.97 22.46 -1.59
CA ILE A 18 -8.32 23.09 -2.87
C ILE A 18 -9.84 23.00 -3.04
N PRO A 19 -10.54 24.10 -3.37
CA PRO A 19 -11.96 24.06 -3.74
C PRO A 19 -12.24 23.03 -4.85
N ILE A 20 -13.32 22.26 -4.72
CA ILE A 20 -13.60 21.13 -5.62
C ILE A 20 -13.70 21.55 -7.10
N LYS A 21 -14.27 22.72 -7.38
CA LYS A 21 -14.38 23.27 -8.74
C LYS A 21 -13.00 23.53 -9.36
N GLU A 22 -12.05 24.00 -8.55
CA GLU A 22 -10.68 24.25 -9.00
C GLU A 22 -9.92 22.93 -9.19
N TRP A 23 -10.13 21.95 -8.30
CA TRP A 23 -9.59 20.60 -8.45
C TRP A 23 -10.06 19.91 -9.74
N GLU A 24 -11.35 20.01 -10.08
CA GLU A 24 -11.88 19.46 -11.33
C GLU A 24 -11.28 20.10 -12.58
N MET A 25 -11.04 21.42 -12.55
CA MET A 25 -10.34 22.10 -13.64
C MET A 25 -8.89 21.62 -13.79
N LEU A 26 -8.19 21.41 -12.68
CA LEU A 26 -6.83 20.86 -12.69
C LEU A 26 -6.81 19.44 -13.25
N LYS A 27 -7.73 18.56 -12.82
CA LYS A 27 -7.85 17.19 -13.34
C LYS A 27 -8.16 17.09 -14.83
N LYS A 28 -8.83 18.11 -15.40
CA LYS A 28 -9.09 18.19 -16.85
C LYS A 28 -7.86 18.62 -17.64
N ARG A 29 -6.99 19.45 -17.05
CA ARG A 29 -5.75 19.93 -17.68
C ARG A 29 -4.60 18.94 -17.55
N HIS A 30 -4.56 18.18 -16.46
CA HIS A 30 -3.47 17.29 -16.08
C HIS A 30 -3.97 15.85 -15.95
N GLN A 31 -3.70 15.04 -16.98
CA GLN A 31 -4.14 13.64 -17.06
C GLN A 31 -3.38 12.73 -16.07
N ASP A 32 -2.15 13.09 -15.74
CA ASP A 32 -1.29 12.47 -14.72
C ASP A 32 -1.93 12.47 -13.33
N LEU A 33 -2.67 13.53 -12.96
CA LEU A 33 -3.40 13.59 -11.69
C LEU A 33 -4.46 12.48 -11.57
N GLN A 34 -5.06 12.06 -12.70
CA GLN A 34 -6.04 10.96 -12.71
C GLN A 34 -5.38 9.60 -12.49
N GLN A 35 -4.11 9.43 -12.87
CA GLN A 35 -3.36 8.19 -12.62
C GLN A 35 -2.97 8.08 -11.14
N LEU A 36 -2.64 9.21 -10.51
CA LEU A 36 -2.32 9.29 -9.08
C LEU A 36 -3.55 9.02 -8.18
N GLU A 37 -4.76 9.35 -8.63
CA GLU A 37 -6.00 9.05 -7.88
C GLU A 37 -6.27 7.53 -7.80
N LYS A 38 -5.83 6.75 -8.81
CA LYS A 38 -6.08 5.29 -8.91
C LYS A 38 -5.13 4.43 -8.08
N SER A 39 -3.96 4.94 -7.70
CA SER A 39 -2.85 4.16 -7.13
C SER A 39 -3.11 3.62 -5.72
N ASN A 40 -4.09 4.16 -5.00
CA ASN A 40 -4.45 3.73 -3.64
C ASN A 40 -5.33 2.46 -3.56
N SER A 41 -5.71 1.86 -4.69
CA SER A 41 -6.49 0.60 -4.68
C SER A 41 -5.61 -0.67 -4.71
N SER A 42 -4.31 -0.53 -4.96
CA SER A 42 -3.39 -1.67 -5.15
C SER A 42 -3.14 -2.50 -3.88
N TRP A 43 -3.47 -1.98 -2.70
CA TRP A 43 -3.31 -2.68 -1.42
C TRP A 43 -4.48 -3.61 -1.07
N LYS A 44 -5.49 -3.74 -1.94
CA LYS A 44 -6.64 -4.64 -1.71
C LYS A 44 -6.52 -6.01 -2.37
N LYS A 45 -5.30 -6.49 -2.65
CA LYS A 45 -5.14 -7.91 -3.05
C LYS A 45 -5.41 -8.77 -1.82
N LYS A 46 -6.42 -9.63 -1.90
CA LYS A 46 -6.76 -10.54 -0.82
C LYS A 46 -5.73 -11.66 -0.79
N PRO A 47 -5.43 -12.27 0.37
CA PRO A 47 -4.55 -13.44 0.43
C PRO A 47 -4.99 -14.58 -0.51
N SER A 48 -6.30 -14.71 -0.77
CA SER A 48 -6.88 -15.66 -1.72
C SER A 48 -6.37 -15.48 -3.15
N ASP A 49 -6.00 -14.26 -3.55
CA ASP A 49 -5.57 -13.94 -4.91
C ASP A 49 -4.19 -14.53 -5.22
N PHE A 50 -3.48 -15.00 -4.20
CA PHE A 50 -2.15 -15.62 -4.31
C PHE A 50 -2.20 -17.15 -4.17
N ALA A 51 -3.39 -17.74 -4.00
CA ALA A 51 -3.53 -19.19 -3.90
C ALA A 51 -3.03 -19.87 -5.19
N GLY A 52 -2.17 -20.89 -5.04
CA GLY A 52 -1.59 -21.63 -6.17
C GLY A 52 -0.40 -20.95 -6.88
N THR A 53 0.03 -19.77 -6.43
CA THR A 53 1.26 -19.13 -6.96
C THR A 53 2.54 -19.77 -6.42
N LEU A 54 2.46 -20.42 -5.25
CA LEU A 54 3.58 -21.10 -4.63
C LEU A 54 3.67 -22.56 -5.13
N PRO A 55 4.80 -22.99 -5.73
CA PRO A 55 4.99 -24.39 -6.12
C PRO A 55 5.12 -25.29 -4.88
N ALA A 56 4.62 -26.53 -5.00
CA ALA A 56 4.51 -27.47 -3.87
C ALA A 56 5.87 -27.77 -3.20
N ASP A 57 6.93 -27.90 -4.01
CA ASP A 57 8.29 -28.19 -3.53
C ASP A 57 8.83 -27.09 -2.60
N ILE A 58 8.63 -25.81 -2.98
CA ILE A 58 9.03 -24.67 -2.14
C ILE A 58 8.16 -24.60 -0.87
N ALA A 59 6.87 -24.93 -0.99
CA ALA A 59 5.96 -24.98 0.16
C ALA A 59 6.42 -26.00 1.21
N GLU A 60 6.81 -27.19 0.74
CA GLU A 60 7.28 -28.28 1.58
C GLU A 60 8.63 -27.95 2.23
N ALA A 61 9.57 -27.38 1.47
CA ALA A 61 10.85 -26.92 2.01
C ALA A 61 10.67 -25.88 3.14
N MET A 62 9.75 -24.94 2.97
CA MET A 62 9.43 -23.94 4.01
C MET A 62 8.82 -24.58 5.26
N GLN A 63 7.92 -25.54 5.10
CA GLN A 63 7.32 -26.27 6.23
C GLN A 63 8.37 -27.09 6.99
N ASN A 64 9.25 -27.78 6.27
CA ASN A 64 10.34 -28.56 6.84
C ASN A 64 11.31 -27.68 7.62
N HIS A 65 11.65 -26.50 7.10
CA HIS A 65 12.51 -25.54 7.80
C HIS A 65 11.90 -25.09 9.13
N VAL A 66 10.60 -24.73 9.15
CA VAL A 66 9.90 -24.33 10.38
C VAL A 66 9.87 -25.48 11.39
N ALA A 67 9.63 -26.72 10.94
CA ALA A 67 9.62 -27.89 11.80
C ALA A 67 10.99 -28.17 12.41
N GLN A 68 12.07 -28.04 11.63
CA GLN A 68 13.44 -28.19 12.11
C GLN A 68 13.78 -27.13 13.17
N SER A 69 13.49 -25.86 12.89
CA SER A 69 13.72 -24.79 13.86
C SER A 69 12.99 -25.06 15.17
N ARG A 70 11.71 -25.46 15.13
CA ARG A 70 10.95 -25.79 16.35
C ARG A 70 11.61 -26.89 17.18
N ASN A 71 12.09 -27.94 16.54
CA ASN A 71 12.79 -29.03 17.23
C ASN A 71 14.12 -28.60 17.85
N GLU A 72 14.76 -27.55 17.33
CA GLU A 72 15.98 -26.98 17.92
C GLU A 72 15.68 -26.18 19.20
N TRP A 73 14.54 -25.49 19.26
CA TRP A 73 14.09 -24.79 20.48
C TRP A 73 13.68 -25.77 21.59
N ASP A 74 13.06 -26.90 21.24
CA ASP A 74 12.64 -27.93 22.22
C ASP A 74 13.82 -28.79 22.75
N ARG A 75 15.02 -28.66 22.15
CA ARG A 75 16.24 -29.38 22.58
C ARG A 75 17.13 -28.57 23.54
N LEU A 76 16.76 -27.34 23.88
CA LEU A 76 17.40 -26.48 24.89
C LEU A 76 16.65 -26.55 26.22
#